data_AF-A0A2I0ICU9-F1
#
_entry.id   AF-A0A2I0ICU9-F1
#
_cell.length_a   1.000
_cell.length_b   1.000
_cell.length_c   1.000
_cell.angle_alpha   90.00
_cell.angle_beta   90.00
_cell.angle_gamma   90.00
#
_symmetry.space_group_name_H-M   'P 1'
#
loop_
_entity.id
_entity.type
_entity.pdbx_description
1 polymer ?
#
loop_
_entity_poly.entity_id
_entity_poly.type
_entity_poly.pdbx_seq_one_letter_code
_entity_poly.pdbx_strand_id
1 'polypeptide(L)'
;MKAMPHSAKALKLVGDVHASNPSGREKAKKFYESALRLEPSYLGAALALAELHILEGRNGDAVSLLERYLKDWADDSLHVKLAQVFAATNMLQESFSHYQAALRINSQNEAAKKGLDRLEKQMKGVDPDAPEEDEENEVEEADGDVEETELL
;
A
#
# COMPACT_ATOMS: atom_id res chain seq x y z
N MET A 1 -2.40 -4.08 39.70
CA MET A 1 -2.53 -5.33 38.93
C MET A 1 -2.41 -4.97 37.44
N LYS A 2 -1.26 -5.24 36.79
CA LYS A 2 -1.17 -5.07 35.33
C LYS A 2 -1.91 -6.24 34.71
N ALA A 3 -3.09 -6.00 34.14
CA ALA A 3 -3.77 -6.98 33.31
C ALA A 3 -2.84 -7.28 32.13
N MET A 4 -2.16 -8.44 32.17
CA MET A 4 -1.40 -8.88 31.00
C MET A 4 -2.40 -9.14 29.88
N PRO A 5 -2.24 -8.48 28.71
CA PRO A 5 -3.11 -8.74 27.57
C PRO A 5 -2.95 -10.21 27.17
N HIS A 6 -3.96 -11.03 27.44
CA HIS A 6 -3.94 -12.48 27.19
C HIS A 6 -4.40 -12.87 25.78
N SER A 7 -4.45 -11.92 24.85
CA SER A 7 -4.80 -12.19 23.46
C SER A 7 -3.85 -11.50 22.50
N ALA A 8 -3.62 -12.13 21.34
CA ALA A 8 -2.76 -11.60 20.29
C ALA A 8 -3.26 -10.23 19.82
N LYS A 9 -4.58 -10.06 19.71
CA LYS A 9 -5.23 -8.78 19.44
C LYS A 9 -4.88 -7.70 20.46
N ALA A 10 -4.93 -8.02 21.76
CA ALA A 10 -4.62 -7.04 22.80
C ALA A 10 -3.12 -6.69 22.83
N LEU A 11 -2.25 -7.66 22.60
CA LEU A 11 -0.81 -7.42 22.44
C LEU A 11 -0.53 -6.51 21.23
N LYS A 12 -1.20 -6.74 20.10
CA LYS A 12 -1.09 -5.88 18.90
C LYS A 12 -1.56 -4.46 19.20
N LEU A 13 -2.68 -4.28 19.90
CA LEU A 13 -3.15 -2.94 20.29
C LEU A 13 -2.16 -2.20 21.19
N VAL A 14 -1.53 -2.89 22.14
CA VAL A 14 -0.44 -2.29 22.95
C VAL A 14 0.76 -1.93 22.07
N GLY A 15 1.08 -2.78 21.09
CA GLY A 15 2.09 -2.49 20.07
C GLY A 15 1.79 -1.22 19.29
N ASP A 16 0.54 -1.03 18.83
CA ASP A 16 0.11 0.16 18.10
C ASP A 16 0.28 1.44 18.92
N VAL A 17 -0.07 1.39 20.21
CA VAL A 17 0.13 2.53 21.13
C VAL A 17 1.61 2.89 21.26
N HIS A 18 2.50 1.90 21.24
CA HIS A 18 3.94 2.17 21.25
C HIS A 18 4.46 2.64 19.89
N ALA A 19 3.89 2.16 18.78
CA ALA A 19 4.31 2.53 17.42
C ALA A 19 4.01 3.99 17.07
N SER A 20 3.08 4.64 17.78
CA SER A 20 2.69 6.03 17.53
C SER A 20 3.81 7.05 17.75
N ASN A 21 4.88 6.68 18.46
CA ASN A 21 6.05 7.52 18.67
C ASN A 21 7.30 6.78 18.14
N PRO A 22 8.19 7.43 17.37
CA PRO A 22 9.44 6.82 16.90
C PRO A 22 10.26 6.13 18.01
N SER A 23 10.31 6.71 19.22
CA SER A 23 11.02 6.11 20.36
C SER A 23 10.40 4.81 20.91
N GLY A 24 9.13 4.54 20.57
CA GLY A 24 8.40 3.36 21.00
C GLY A 24 8.41 2.21 19.99
N ARG A 25 8.93 2.41 18.77
CA ARG A 25 8.93 1.38 17.69
C ARG A 25 9.55 0.06 18.12
N GLU A 26 10.65 0.11 18.88
CA GLU A 26 11.31 -1.10 19.35
C GLU A 26 10.46 -1.88 20.37
N LYS A 27 9.68 -1.19 21.21
CA LYS A 27 8.71 -1.84 22.09
C LYS A 27 7.54 -2.40 21.28
N ALA A 28 7.06 -1.66 20.29
CA ALA A 28 5.97 -2.10 19.42
C ALA A 28 6.30 -3.42 18.71
N LYS A 29 7.50 -3.56 18.13
CA LYS A 29 7.95 -4.84 17.55
C LYS A 29 7.86 -6.00 18.52
N LYS A 30 8.37 -5.83 19.75
CA LYS A 30 8.31 -6.89 20.79
C LYS A 30 6.88 -7.30 21.11
N PHE A 31 5.95 -6.37 21.09
CA PHE A 31 4.52 -6.67 21.28
C PHE A 31 3.91 -7.38 20.07
N TYR A 32 4.22 -6.96 18.85
CA TYR A 32 3.79 -7.65 17.63
C TYR A 32 4.35 -9.06 17.53
N GLU A 33 5.64 -9.25 17.78
CA GLU A 33 6.27 -10.58 17.86
C GLU A 33 5.64 -11.44 18.96
N SER A 34 5.30 -10.86 20.11
CA SER A 34 4.58 -11.58 21.16
C SER A 34 3.18 -11.99 20.71
N ALA A 35 2.47 -11.12 19.99
CA ALA A 35 1.18 -11.45 19.39
C ALA A 35 1.30 -12.61 18.40
N LEU A 36 2.34 -12.60 17.54
CA LEU A 36 2.60 -13.67 16.58
C LEU A 36 3.09 -14.97 17.22
N ARG A 37 3.77 -14.92 18.37
CA ARG A 37 4.08 -16.13 19.15
C ARG A 37 2.83 -16.76 19.76
N LEU A 38 1.87 -15.94 20.19
CA LEU A 38 0.62 -16.40 20.77
C LEU A 38 -0.35 -16.92 19.70
N GLU A 39 -0.43 -16.23 18.56
CA GLU A 39 -1.28 -16.58 17.43
C GLU A 39 -0.50 -16.37 16.11
N PRO A 40 0.19 -17.41 15.59
CA PRO A 40 0.99 -17.30 14.37
C PRO A 40 0.19 -16.89 13.14
N SER A 41 -1.10 -17.21 13.10
CA SER A 41 -2.05 -16.85 12.04
C SER A 41 -2.50 -15.38 12.09
N TYR A 42 -2.14 -14.61 13.12
CA TYR A 42 -2.74 -13.30 13.31
C TYR A 42 -2.19 -12.24 12.34
N LEU A 43 -2.85 -12.13 11.19
CA LEU A 43 -2.46 -11.25 10.10
C LEU A 43 -2.28 -9.78 10.52
N GLY A 44 -3.14 -9.29 11.42
CA GLY A 44 -3.09 -7.90 11.90
C GLY A 44 -1.77 -7.55 12.59
N ALA A 45 -1.13 -8.48 13.31
CA ALA A 45 0.18 -8.25 13.93
C ALA A 45 1.32 -8.38 12.90
N ALA A 46 1.20 -9.27 11.91
CA ALA A 46 2.16 -9.42 10.84
C ALA A 46 2.25 -8.15 9.97
N LEU A 47 1.10 -7.61 9.55
CA LEU A 47 1.04 -6.36 8.78
C LEU A 47 1.62 -5.16 9.55
N ALA A 48 1.36 -5.09 10.86
CA ALA A 48 1.88 -4.03 11.71
C ALA A 48 3.41 -4.15 11.92
N LEU A 49 3.93 -5.37 12.05
CA LEU A 49 5.37 -5.61 12.12
C LEU A 49 6.06 -5.28 10.79
N ALA A 50 5.46 -5.64 9.66
CA ALA A 50 5.95 -5.28 8.34
C ALA A 50 5.99 -3.76 8.13
N GLU A 51 4.96 -3.02 8.59
CA GLU A 51 4.98 -1.55 8.58
C GLU A 51 6.18 -0.97 9.33
N LEU A 52 6.47 -1.48 10.52
CA LEU A 52 7.64 -1.02 11.28
C LEU A 52 8.96 -1.34 10.58
N HIS A 53 9.06 -2.46 9.88
CA HIS A 53 10.23 -2.78 9.07
C HIS A 53 10.42 -1.78 7.92
N ILE A 54 9.34 -1.44 7.21
CA ILE A 54 9.37 -0.43 6.13
C ILE A 54 9.82 0.93 6.68
N LEU A 55 9.22 1.39 7.79
CA LEU A 55 9.53 2.68 8.42
C LEU A 55 10.98 2.79 8.94
N GLU A 56 11.68 1.66 9.06
CA GLU A 56 13.07 1.58 9.49
C GLU A 56 14.02 1.21 8.33
N GLY A 57 13.53 1.20 7.09
CA GLY A 57 14.28 0.86 5.89
C GLY A 57 14.65 -0.62 5.77
N ARG A 58 14.12 -1.48 6.64
CA ARG A 58 14.34 -2.94 6.60
C ARG A 58 13.35 -3.62 5.66
N ASN A 59 13.38 -3.20 4.40
CA ASN A 59 12.43 -3.65 3.38
C ASN A 59 12.53 -5.17 3.13
N GLY A 60 13.74 -5.75 3.18
CA GLY A 60 13.93 -7.19 3.03
C GLY A 60 13.25 -8.03 4.13
N ASP A 61 13.28 -7.55 5.38
CA ASP A 61 12.58 -8.20 6.50
C ASP A 61 11.06 -8.12 6.31
N ALA A 62 10.57 -6.97 5.82
CA ALA A 62 9.15 -6.77 5.52
C ALA A 62 8.67 -7.73 4.42
N VAL A 63 9.39 -7.80 3.30
CA VAL A 63 9.06 -8.73 2.19
C VAL A 63 9.06 -10.17 2.69
N SER A 64 10.13 -10.61 3.36
CA SER A 64 10.28 -11.99 3.84
C SER A 64 9.14 -12.38 4.79
N LEU A 65 8.74 -11.46 5.68
CA LEU A 65 7.61 -11.67 6.58
C LEU A 65 6.30 -11.81 5.79
N LEU A 66 6.00 -10.88 4.89
CA LEU A 66 4.73 -10.85 4.16
C LEU A 66 4.58 -12.04 3.20
N GLU A 67 5.64 -12.41 2.49
CA GLU A 67 5.65 -13.59 1.61
C GLU A 67 5.37 -14.89 2.38
N ARG A 68 5.84 -14.99 3.62
CA ARG A 68 5.52 -16.15 4.47
C ARG A 68 4.02 -16.23 4.75
N TYR A 69 3.37 -15.11 5.07
CA TYR A 69 1.92 -15.08 5.30
C TYR A 69 1.14 -15.31 4.00
N LEU A 70 1.64 -14.81 2.87
CA LEU A 70 0.96 -14.97 1.58
C LEU A 70 0.83 -16.44 1.14
N LYS A 71 1.71 -17.33 1.61
CA LYS A 71 1.62 -18.78 1.34
C LYS A 71 0.37 -19.42 1.92
N ASP A 72 -0.10 -18.92 3.07
CA ASP A 72 -1.22 -19.49 3.81
C ASP A 72 -2.50 -18.63 3.68
N TRP A 73 -2.36 -17.36 3.28
CA TRP A 73 -3.45 -16.37 3.24
C TRP A 73 -3.50 -15.67 1.89
N ALA A 74 -4.55 -15.97 1.11
CA ALA A 74 -4.86 -15.23 -0.12
C ALA A 74 -5.64 -13.95 0.23
N ASP A 75 -4.95 -12.96 0.79
CA ASP A 75 -5.53 -11.71 1.28
C ASP A 75 -5.03 -10.49 0.47
N ASP A 76 -5.94 -9.61 0.08
CA ASP A 76 -5.62 -8.42 -0.72
C ASP A 76 -4.73 -7.43 0.04
N SER A 77 -4.87 -7.33 1.37
CA SER A 77 -4.04 -6.44 2.20
C SER A 77 -2.57 -6.84 2.24
N LEU A 78 -2.26 -8.15 2.14
CA LEU A 78 -0.88 -8.64 2.03
C LEU A 78 -0.26 -8.21 0.70
N HIS A 79 -1.01 -8.35 -0.39
CA HIS A 79 -0.57 -7.92 -1.71
C HIS A 79 -0.37 -6.40 -1.77
N VAL A 80 -1.30 -5.61 -1.23
CA VAL A 80 -1.13 -4.14 -1.11
C VAL A 80 0.15 -3.80 -0.35
N LYS A 81 0.39 -4.47 0.78
CA LYS A 81 1.57 -4.19 1.60
C LYS A 81 2.87 -4.54 0.89
N LEU A 82 2.94 -5.70 0.22
CA LEU A 82 4.10 -6.08 -0.59
C LEU A 82 4.35 -5.07 -1.71
N ALA A 83 3.29 -4.62 -2.38
CA ALA A 83 3.40 -3.63 -3.43
C ALA A 83 3.98 -2.30 -2.91
N GLN A 84 3.55 -1.85 -1.74
CA GLN A 84 4.10 -0.65 -1.09
C GLN A 84 5.59 -0.81 -0.75
N VAL A 85 5.99 -1.98 -0.25
CA VAL A 85 7.41 -2.26 0.07
C VAL A 85 8.25 -2.22 -1.20
N PHE A 86 7.80 -2.87 -2.27
CA PHE A 86 8.50 -2.89 -3.56
C PHE A 86 8.57 -1.51 -4.22
N ALA A 87 7.50 -0.72 -4.14
CA ALA A 87 7.51 0.66 -4.63
C ALA A 87 8.55 1.50 -3.89
N ALA A 88 8.62 1.37 -2.56
CA ALA A 88 9.61 2.07 -1.73
C ALA A 88 11.06 1.66 -2.03
N THR A 89 11.28 0.47 -2.61
CA THR A 89 12.60 0.00 -3.08
C THR A 89 12.83 0.18 -4.58
N ASN A 90 12.00 0.97 -5.26
CA ASN A 90 12.06 1.21 -6.71
C ASN A 90 11.94 -0.06 -7.57
N MET A 91 11.36 -1.12 -7.01
CA MET A 91 11.04 -2.38 -7.70
C MET A 91 9.62 -2.27 -8.28
N LEU A 92 9.47 -1.41 -9.28
CA LEU A 92 8.15 -0.96 -9.76
C LEU A 92 7.36 -2.10 -10.42
N GLN A 93 8.03 -3.02 -11.11
CA GLN A 93 7.35 -4.13 -11.79
C GLN A 93 6.74 -5.14 -10.82
N GLU A 94 7.46 -5.45 -9.75
CA GLU A 94 6.99 -6.29 -8.64
C GLU A 94 5.85 -5.59 -7.90
N SER A 95 6.00 -4.30 -7.63
CA SER A 95 4.93 -3.49 -7.03
C SER A 95 3.63 -3.54 -7.84
N PHE A 96 3.72 -3.34 -9.15
CA PHE A 96 2.60 -3.37 -10.08
C PHE A 96 1.89 -4.74 -10.04
N SER A 97 2.67 -5.82 -10.11
CA SER A 97 2.16 -7.19 -10.08
C SER A 97 1.39 -7.49 -8.80
N HIS A 98 1.87 -6.99 -7.66
CA HIS A 98 1.21 -7.15 -6.37
C HIS A 98 -0.07 -6.30 -6.24
N TYR A 99 -0.08 -5.05 -6.70
CA TYR A 99 -1.31 -4.26 -6.74
C TYR A 99 -2.38 -4.90 -7.64
N GLN A 100 -2.01 -5.39 -8.82
CA GLN A 100 -2.94 -6.13 -9.68
C GLN A 100 -3.45 -7.42 -9.02
N ALA A 101 -2.61 -8.13 -8.27
CA ALA A 101 -3.04 -9.30 -7.50
C ALA A 101 -4.06 -8.93 -6.41
N ALA A 102 -3.83 -7.82 -5.67
CA ALA A 102 -4.79 -7.31 -4.71
C ALA A 102 -6.14 -6.99 -5.36
N LEU A 103 -6.14 -6.32 -6.52
CA LEU A 103 -7.36 -5.97 -7.26
C LEU A 103 -8.08 -7.18 -7.87
N ARG A 104 -7.35 -8.25 -8.19
CA ARG A 104 -7.96 -9.53 -8.60
C ARG A 104 -8.70 -10.21 -7.46
N ILE A 105 -8.20 -10.10 -6.22
CA ILE A 105 -8.87 -10.65 -5.03
C ILE A 105 -10.03 -9.76 -4.62
N ASN A 106 -9.80 -8.44 -4.59
CA ASN A 106 -10.78 -7.44 -4.22
C ASN A 106 -10.69 -6.24 -5.17
N SER A 107 -11.58 -6.22 -6.16
CA SER A 107 -11.64 -5.15 -7.17
C SER A 107 -12.01 -3.78 -6.60
N GLN A 108 -12.53 -3.72 -5.37
CA GLN A 108 -12.88 -2.48 -4.66
C GLN A 108 -11.84 -2.07 -3.62
N ASN A 109 -10.64 -2.67 -3.62
CA ASN A 109 -9.59 -2.24 -2.72
C ASN A 109 -9.04 -0.86 -3.14
N GLU A 110 -9.52 0.17 -2.45
CA GLU A 110 -9.14 1.57 -2.70
C GLU A 110 -7.64 1.83 -2.51
N ALA A 111 -6.99 1.15 -1.55
CA ALA A 111 -5.56 1.29 -1.35
C ALA A 111 -4.75 0.72 -2.52
N ALA A 112 -5.22 -0.39 -3.11
CA ALA A 112 -4.61 -0.98 -4.29
C ALA A 112 -4.82 -0.09 -5.53
N LYS A 113 -6.03 0.46 -5.75
CA LYS A 113 -6.30 1.37 -6.87
C LYS A 113 -5.42 2.62 -6.81
N LYS A 114 -5.40 3.30 -5.66
CA LYS A 114 -4.57 4.51 -5.45
C LYS A 114 -3.09 4.21 -5.53
N GLY A 115 -2.66 3.08 -4.97
CA GLY A 115 -1.27 2.65 -5.03
C GLY A 115 -0.81 2.35 -6.46
N LEU A 116 -1.68 1.74 -7.27
CA LEU A 116 -1.42 1.45 -8.68
C LEU A 116 -1.35 2.72 -9.52
N ASP A 117 -2.30 3.64 -9.36
CA ASP A 117 -2.28 4.95 -10.04
C ASP A 117 -1.00 5.72 -9.74
N ARG A 118 -0.63 5.80 -8.45
CA ARG A 118 0.62 6.43 -8.02
C ARG A 118 1.85 5.78 -8.68
N LEU A 119 1.85 4.45 -8.76
CA LEU A 119 2.94 3.69 -9.34
C LEU A 119 3.04 3.91 -10.85
N GLU A 120 1.92 3.97 -11.56
CA GLU A 120 1.89 4.23 -13.00
C GLU A 120 2.40 5.64 -13.33
N LYS A 121 2.01 6.65 -12.55
CA LYS A 121 2.56 8.01 -12.64
C LYS A 121 4.08 7.98 -12.46
N GLN A 122 4.56 7.31 -11.42
CA GLN A 122 5.99 7.15 -11.15
C GLN A 122 6.74 6.42 -12.29
N MET A 123 6.17 5.36 -12.87
CA MET A 123 6.75 4.63 -13.99
C MET A 123 6.83 5.46 -15.28
N LYS A 124 5.87 6.37 -15.48
CA LYS A 124 5.86 7.34 -16.59
C LYS A 124 6.79 8.53 -16.35
N GLY A 125 7.42 8.63 -15.18
CA GLY A 125 8.25 9.77 -14.80
C GLY A 125 7.45 11.03 -14.44
N VAL A 126 6.14 10.88 -14.22
CA VAL A 126 5.24 11.94 -13.74
C VAL A 126 5.31 11.97 -12.22
N ASP A 127 5.36 13.16 -11.63
CA ASP A 127 5.32 13.30 -10.17
C ASP A 127 3.96 12.78 -9.66
N PRO A 128 3.93 11.69 -8.87
CA PRO A 128 2.69 11.11 -8.38
C PRO A 128 1.90 12.02 -7.44
N ASP A 129 2.55 13.01 -6.82
CA ASP A 129 1.95 13.94 -5.88
C ASP A 129 1.58 15.29 -6.54
N ALA A 130 1.79 15.42 -7.87
CA ALA A 130 1.29 16.56 -8.63
C ALA A 130 -0.25 16.58 -8.65
N PRO A 131 -0.88 17.77 -8.62
CA PRO A 131 -2.31 17.89 -8.87
C PRO A 131 -2.62 17.22 -10.20
N GLU A 132 -3.69 16.43 -10.25
CA GLU A 132 -4.15 15.84 -11.50
C GLU A 132 -4.40 17.00 -12.47
N GLU A 133 -3.62 17.06 -13.55
CA GLU A 133 -3.94 17.97 -14.64
C GLU A 133 -5.27 17.49 -15.18
N ASP A 134 -6.33 18.28 -15.00
CA ASP A 134 -7.66 17.98 -15.51
C ASP A 134 -7.52 17.71 -17.02
N GLU A 135 -7.59 16.44 -17.44
CA GLU A 135 -7.65 16.03 -18.85
C GLU A 135 -8.98 16.46 -19.52
N GLU A 136 -9.65 17.50 -19.01
CA GLU A 136 -10.78 18.17 -19.64
C GLU A 136 -10.29 19.41 -20.41
N ASN A 137 -9.55 19.18 -21.49
CA ASN A 137 -9.41 20.17 -22.57
C ASN A 137 -9.09 19.48 -23.91
N GLU A 138 -9.83 18.43 -24.24
CA GLU A 138 -10.09 18.15 -25.65
C GLU A 138 -11.12 19.19 -26.12
N VAL A 139 -10.61 20.38 -26.50
CA VAL A 139 -11.35 21.31 -27.34
C VAL A 139 -11.63 20.59 -28.66
N GLU A 140 -12.86 20.13 -28.84
CA GLU A 140 -13.44 19.88 -30.16
C GLU A 140 -13.48 21.22 -30.91
N GLU A 141 -12.34 21.63 -31.49
CA GLU A 141 -12.35 22.55 -32.63
C GLU A 141 -12.81 21.73 -33.84
N ALA A 142 -14.12 21.51 -33.92
CA ALA A 142 -14.75 21.05 -35.15
C ALA A 142 -14.89 22.26 -36.09
N ASP A 143 -13.92 22.35 -37.00
CA ASP A 143 -13.96 23.20 -38.21
C ASP A 143 -15.35 23.19 -38.86
N GLY A 144 -15.92 24.39 -39.00
CA GLY A 144 -17.17 24.66 -39.70
C GLY A 144 -16.98 25.72 -40.79
N ASP A 145 -16.02 25.51 -41.69
CA ASP A 145 -15.86 26.26 -42.93
C ASP A 145 -16.93 25.84 -43.97
N VAL A 146 -18.05 26.56 -44.05
CA VAL A 146 -18.86 26.80 -45.29
C VAL A 146 -19.80 27.98 -44.93
N GLU A 147 -19.84 29.14 -45.58
CA GLU A 147 -20.27 29.33 -46.97
C GLU A 147 -19.66 30.60 -47.60
N GLU A 148 -19.10 30.34 -48.77
CA GLU A 148 -18.97 31.20 -49.94
C GLU A 148 -20.19 32.11 -50.17
N THR A 149 -20.03 33.42 -50.00
CA THR A 149 -20.86 34.40 -50.73
C THR A 149 -19.96 35.34 -51.50
N GLU A 150 -19.67 34.93 -52.73
CA GLU A 150 -19.10 35.75 -53.77
C GLU A 150 -20.10 36.84 -54.19
N LEU A 151 -19.54 38.00 -54.52
CA LEU A 151 -20.20 39.24 -54.95
C LEU A 151 -21.18 39.06 -56.11
N LEU A 152 -22.34 39.74 -56.04
CA LEU A 152 -22.93 40.53 -57.14
C LEU A 152 -23.86 41.62 -56.58
#